data_AF-A0A1B6ICY8-F1
#
_entry.id   AF-A0A1B6ICY8-F1
#
_cell.length_a   1.000
_cell.length_b   1.000
_cell.length_c   1.000
_cell.angle_alpha   90.00
_cell.angle_beta   90.00
_cell.angle_gamma   90.00
#
_symmetry.space_group_name_H-M   'P 1'
#
loop_
_entity.id
_entity.type
_entity.pdbx_description
1 polymer ?
#
loop_
_entity_poly.entity_id
_entity_poly.type
_entity_poly.pdbx_seq_one_letter_code
_entity_poly.pdbx_strand_id
1 'polypeptide(L)'
;DGCTNQNRCETVSNALLYVAINKKVTVYQKYLEVGHTQMEVDSVHSTIERKLKKHEHFVPADFVRDIKEARRFPGPYSVETLTYKDFSSYADGYYKSIRPGNKKGDP
;
A
#
# COMPACT_ATOMS: atom_id res chain seq x y z
N ASP A 1 -4.10 6.92 13.81
CA ASP A 1 -3.63 6.36 12.54
C ASP A 1 -4.57 5.23 12.14
N GLY A 2 -5.70 5.63 11.56
CA GLY A 2 -6.66 4.68 11.03
C GLY A 2 -6.29 4.53 9.58
N CYS A 3 -5.99 3.32 9.13
CA CYS A 3 -5.94 3.00 7.71
C CYS A 3 -7.35 3.18 7.12
N THR A 4 -7.78 4.44 7.00
CA THR A 4 -9.12 4.82 6.63
C THR A 4 -9.25 4.57 5.14
N ASN A 5 -10.03 3.55 4.82
CA ASN A 5 -10.52 3.20 3.48
C ASN A 5 -9.69 2.23 2.63
N GLN A 6 -8.52 1.70 3.07
CA GLN A 6 -7.86 0.64 2.29
C GLN A 6 -8.70 -0.64 2.25
N ASN A 7 -9.29 -1.04 3.38
CA ASN A 7 -10.22 -2.17 3.46
C ASN A 7 -11.55 -1.92 2.73
N ARG A 8 -11.84 -0.66 2.37
CA ARG A 8 -13.03 -0.26 1.61
C ARG A 8 -12.68 0.22 0.19
N CYS A 9 -11.49 -0.13 -0.29
CA CYS A 9 -11.06 0.13 -1.65
C CYS A 9 -11.46 -1.04 -2.57
N GLU A 10 -12.36 -0.76 -3.50
CA GLU A 10 -12.82 -1.69 -4.53
C GLU A 10 -11.65 -2.20 -5.40
N THR A 11 -10.75 -1.30 -5.81
CA THR A 11 -9.56 -1.65 -6.60
C THR A 11 -8.67 -2.67 -5.89
N VAL A 12 -8.48 -2.54 -4.57
CA VAL A 12 -7.69 -3.49 -3.78
C VAL A 12 -8.40 -4.85 -3.73
N SER A 13 -9.71 -4.87 -3.50
CA SER A 13 -10.47 -6.12 -3.44
C SER A 13 -10.49 -6.84 -4.80
N ASN A 14 -10.68 -6.10 -5.90
CA ASN A 14 -10.58 -6.64 -7.25
C ASN A 14 -9.18 -7.19 -7.55
N ALA A 15 -8.12 -6.53 -7.09
CA ALA A 15 -6.75 -7.03 -7.24
C ALA A 15 -6.51 -8.33 -6.44
N LEU A 16 -6.96 -8.40 -5.18
CA LEU A 16 -6.84 -9.61 -4.35
C LEU A 16 -7.62 -10.78 -4.96
N LEU A 17 -8.83 -10.53 -5.46
CA LEU A 17 -9.64 -11.53 -6.15
C LEU A 17 -8.98 -12.02 -7.44
N TYR A 18 -8.47 -11.11 -8.26
CA TYR A 18 -7.74 -11.45 -9.48
C TYR A 18 -6.57 -12.40 -9.17
N VAL A 19 -5.80 -12.12 -8.12
CA VAL A 19 -4.71 -13.00 -7.70
C VAL A 19 -5.21 -14.35 -7.20
N ALA A 20 -6.29 -14.38 -6.40
CA ALA A 20 -6.88 -15.61 -5.88
C ALA A 20 -7.34 -16.54 -7.01
N ILE A 21 -8.01 -16.00 -8.03
CA ILE A 21 -8.48 -16.75 -9.20
C ILE A 21 -7.31 -17.27 -10.04
N ASN A 22 -6.39 -16.38 -10.43
CA ASN A 22 -5.33 -16.74 -11.37
C ASN A 22 -4.28 -17.68 -10.77
N LYS A 23 -3.93 -17.47 -9.49
CA LYS A 23 -2.95 -18.32 -8.79
C LYS A 23 -3.59 -19.50 -8.07
N LYS A 24 -4.93 -19.60 -8.05
CA LYS A 24 -5.70 -20.63 -7.33
C LYS A 24 -5.30 -20.72 -5.85
N VAL A 25 -5.20 -19.56 -5.19
CA VAL A 25 -4.81 -19.44 -3.78
C VAL A 25 -5.92 -18.78 -2.96
N THR A 26 -6.02 -19.14 -1.69
CA THR A 26 -6.90 -18.47 -0.74
C THR A 26 -6.18 -17.28 -0.11
N VAL A 27 -6.76 -16.10 -0.21
CA VAL A 27 -6.23 -14.86 0.37
C VAL A 27 -7.01 -14.52 1.64
N TYR A 28 -6.31 -14.35 2.76
CA TYR A 28 -6.90 -13.90 4.02
C TYR A 28 -6.56 -12.43 4.26
N GLN A 29 -7.55 -11.55 4.19
CA GLN A 29 -7.38 -10.13 4.49
C GLN A 29 -7.58 -9.90 6.00
N LYS A 30 -6.48 -9.66 6.71
CA LYS A 30 -6.55 -9.22 8.12
C LYS A 30 -6.80 -7.73 8.16
N TYR A 31 -7.73 -7.29 9.00
CA TYR A 31 -8.00 -5.88 9.25
C TYR A 31 -7.50 -5.47 10.64
N LEU A 32 -7.17 -4.19 10.79
CA LEU A 32 -6.67 -3.64 12.04
C LEU A 32 -7.83 -3.38 13.01
N GLU A 33 -7.71 -3.92 14.22
CA GLU A 33 -8.66 -3.67 15.31
C GLU A 33 -8.25 -2.44 16.11
N VAL A 34 -9.23 -1.75 16.71
CA VAL A 34 -9.00 -0.51 17.47
C VAL A 34 -8.08 -0.80 18.65
N GLY A 35 -6.95 -0.09 18.74
CA GLY A 35 -6.00 -0.19 19.87
C GLY A 35 -4.60 -0.70 19.51
N HIS A 36 -4.40 -1.26 18.31
CA HIS A 36 -3.09 -1.71 17.83
C HIS A 36 -2.55 -0.78 16.74
N THR A 37 -2.14 0.43 17.12
CA THR A 37 -1.74 1.51 16.18
C THR A 37 -0.24 1.63 15.96
N GLN A 38 0.58 0.69 16.43
CA GLN A 38 2.00 0.67 16.08
C GLN A 38 2.23 -0.40 15.03
N MET A 39 2.35 0.01 13.77
CA MET A 39 2.91 -0.87 12.74
C MET A 39 4.41 -0.60 12.64
N GLU A 40 5.22 -1.67 12.60
CA GLU A 40 6.67 -1.58 12.37
C GLU A 40 7.03 -0.75 11.12
N VAL A 41 6.12 -0.74 10.14
CA VAL A 41 6.20 0.04 8.89
C VAL A 41 6.16 1.55 9.12
N ASP A 42 5.56 2.02 10.21
CA ASP A 42 5.46 3.45 10.53
C ASP A 42 6.84 4.02 10.90
N SER A 43 7.70 3.19 11.48
CA SER A 43 9.10 3.56 11.75
C SER A 43 9.88 3.83 10.45
N VAL A 44 9.63 3.03 9.41
CA VAL A 44 10.24 3.18 8.08
C VAL A 44 9.77 4.48 7.44
N HIS A 45 8.46 4.72 7.40
CA HIS A 45 7.88 5.95 6.87
C HIS A 45 8.46 7.19 7.58
N SER A 46 8.49 7.17 8.91
CA SER A 46 9.01 8.28 9.71
C SER A 46 10.48 8.60 9.41
N THR A 47 11.31 7.57 9.20
CA THR A 47 12.73 7.77 8.87
C THR A 47 12.94 8.36 7.48
N ILE A 48 12.18 7.90 6.48
CA ILE A 48 12.24 8.39 5.10
C ILE A 48 11.75 9.83 5.04
N GLU A 49 10.58 10.12 5.63
CA GLU A 49 9.99 11.46 5.60
C GLU A 49 10.92 12.52 6.22
N ARG A 50 11.56 12.18 7.35
CA ARG A 50 12.53 13.08 8.00
C ARG A 50 13.77 13.35 7.15
N LYS A 51 14.20 12.39 6.33
CA LYS A 51 15.35 12.55 5.42
C LYS A 51 14.93 13.37 4.20
N LEU A 52 13.78 13.06 3.59
CA LEU A 52 13.24 13.79 2.44
C LEU A 52 12.97 15.27 2.74
N LYS A 53 12.46 15.61 3.92
CA LYS A 53 12.21 17.01 4.34
C LYS A 53 13.47 17.86 4.50
N LYS A 54 14.65 17.26 4.63
CA LYS A 54 15.92 17.97 4.87
C LYS A 54 16.72 18.25 3.60
N HIS A 55 16.31 17.70 2.47
CA HIS A 55 17.01 17.78 1.20
C HIS A 55 16.05 18.33 0.14
N GLU A 56 16.55 19.21 -0.73
CA GLU A 56 15.82 19.64 -1.91
C GLU A 56 15.99 18.60 -3.03
N HIS A 57 14.91 18.29 -3.73
CA HIS A 57 14.88 17.28 -4.80
C HIS A 57 14.57 17.96 -6.12
N PHE A 58 15.46 17.84 -7.10
CA PHE A 58 15.27 18.42 -8.44
C PHE A 58 14.95 17.35 -9.48
N VAL A 59 15.36 16.11 -9.22
CA VAL A 59 15.07 14.95 -10.08
C VAL A 59 14.53 13.77 -9.28
N PRO A 60 13.71 12.88 -9.89
CA PRO A 60 13.20 11.67 -9.23
C PRO A 60 14.29 10.75 -8.68
N ALA A 61 15.50 10.77 -9.25
CA ALA A 61 16.64 10.01 -8.77
C ALA A 61 17.14 10.46 -7.38
N ASP A 62 16.95 11.73 -7.02
CA ASP A 62 17.31 12.25 -5.69
C ASP A 62 16.50 11.58 -4.59
N PHE A 63 15.21 11.33 -4.83
CA PHE A 63 14.36 10.58 -3.92
C PHE A 63 14.87 9.17 -3.68
N VAL A 64 15.32 8.48 -4.75
CA VAL A 64 15.84 7.11 -4.62
C VAL A 64 17.09 7.08 -3.73
N ARG A 65 18.00 8.04 -3.90
CA ARG A 65 19.19 8.17 -3.06
C ARG A 65 18.79 8.38 -1.59
N ASP A 66 17.91 9.34 -1.35
CA ASP A 66 17.55 9.75 0.00
C ASP A 66 16.74 8.68 0.74
N ILE A 67 15.89 7.94 0.03
CA ILE A 67 15.18 6.78 0.58
C ILE A 67 16.20 5.68 0.95
N LYS A 68 17.17 5.36 0.10
CA LYS A 68 18.21 4.36 0.41
C LYS A 68 18.96 4.73 1.69
N GLU A 69 19.39 5.98 1.82
CA GLU A 69 20.17 6.49 2.95
C GLU A 69 19.36 6.83 4.21
N ALA A 70 18.02 6.74 4.16
CA ALA A 70 17.17 7.13 5.27
C ALA A 70 17.41 6.30 6.55
N ARG A 71 17.88 5.05 6.40
CA ARG A 71 18.19 4.14 7.51
C ARG A 71 19.69 3.98 7.69
N ARG A 72 20.14 4.21 8.92
CA ARG A 72 21.56 4.09 9.32
C ARG A 72 21.90 2.73 9.95
N PHE A 73 20.97 2.10 10.67
CA PHE A 73 21.15 0.80 11.31
C PHE A 73 19.90 -0.07 11.18
N PRO A 74 20.01 -1.37 10.86
CA PRO A 74 21.22 -2.16 10.60
C PRO A 74 21.86 -1.91 9.22
N GLY A 75 21.25 -1.10 8.36
CA GLY A 75 21.83 -0.67 7.08
C GLY A 75 20.84 0.14 6.22
N PRO A 76 21.29 0.64 5.05
CA PRO A 76 20.45 1.32 4.07
C PRO A 76 19.23 0.47 3.65
N TYR A 77 18.14 1.12 3.23
CA TYR A 77 17.01 0.39 2.67
C TYR A 77 17.34 -0.16 1.28
N SER A 78 16.84 -1.36 0.96
CA SER A 78 16.77 -1.81 -0.43
C SER A 78 15.64 -1.06 -1.13
N VAL A 79 15.96 -0.36 -2.21
CA VAL A 79 15.00 0.47 -2.95
C VAL A 79 15.02 0.05 -4.41
N GLU A 80 13.87 -0.38 -4.89
CA GLU A 80 13.60 -0.73 -6.28
C GLU A 80 12.72 0.35 -6.91
N THR A 81 13.11 0.80 -8.10
CA THR A 81 12.35 1.82 -8.83
C THR A 81 11.29 1.14 -9.68
N LEU A 82 10.03 1.47 -9.42
CA LEU A 82 8.91 0.96 -10.19
C LEU A 82 8.78 1.73 -11.51
N THR A 83 8.40 1.02 -12.55
CA THR A 83 8.13 1.53 -13.90
C THR A 83 6.66 1.33 -14.24
N TYR A 84 6.20 1.93 -15.35
CA TYR A 84 4.79 1.80 -15.78
C TYR A 84 4.33 0.34 -15.95
N LYS A 85 5.26 -0.58 -16.28
CA LYS A 85 4.97 -2.01 -16.46
C LYS A 85 4.59 -2.71 -15.16
N ASP A 86 4.97 -2.16 -14.01
CA ASP A 86 4.72 -2.75 -12.71
C ASP A 86 3.32 -2.41 -12.16
N PHE A 87 2.66 -1.41 -12.76
CA PHE A 87 1.32 -1.00 -12.38
C PHE A 87 0.27 -1.69 -13.25
N SER A 88 -0.64 -2.41 -12.60
CA SER A 88 -1.80 -3.04 -13.25
C SER A 88 -3.07 -2.26 -12.89
N SER A 89 -3.94 -2.02 -13.88
CA SER A 89 -5.24 -1.39 -13.64
C SER A 89 -6.27 -2.45 -13.24
N TYR A 90 -6.94 -2.23 -12.10
CA TYR A 90 -8.05 -3.04 -11.60
C TYR A 90 -9.34 -2.23 -11.43
N ALA A 91 -9.42 -1.07 -12.10
CA ALA A 91 -10.58 -0.17 -12.03
C ALA A 91 -11.83 -0.75 -12.71
N ASP A 92 -11.64 -1.54 -13.78
CA ASP A 92 -12.74 -2.22 -14.50
C ASP A 92 -12.97 -3.66 -13.99
N GLY A 93 -12.69 -3.90 -12.70
CA GLY A 93 -12.66 -5.23 -12.10
C GLY A 93 -14.05 -5.87 -11.89
N TYR A 94 -14.02 -7.05 -11.27
CA TYR A 94 -15.18 -7.94 -11.11
C TYR A 94 -16.35 -7.33 -10.31
N TYR A 95 -16.04 -6.53 -9.28
CA TYR A 95 -17.03 -5.87 -8.44
C TYR A 95 -16.94 -4.35 -8.57
N LYS A 96 -18.10 -3.70 -8.72
CA LYS A 96 -18.26 -2.22 -8.80
C LYS A 96 -18.46 -1.53 -7.44
N SER A 97 -18.58 -2.32 -6.38
CA SER A 97 -18.74 -1.87 -5.00
C SER A 97 -18.46 -3.06 -4.08
N ILE A 98 -17.80 -2.78 -2.96
CA ILE A 98 -17.59 -3.74 -1.86
C ILE A 98 -18.32 -3.30 -0.58
N ARG A 99 -19.19 -2.31 -0.70
CA ARG A 99 -20.07 -1.92 0.41
C ARG A 99 -21.23 -2.90 0.44
N PRO A 100 -21.53 -3.54 1.58
CA PRO A 100 -22.83 -4.18 1.73
C PRO A 100 -23.87 -3.08 1.57
N GLY A 101 -24.80 -3.22 0.62
CA GLY A 101 -25.85 -2.23 0.43
C GLY A 101 -26.66 -2.00 1.71
N ASN A 102 -27.31 -0.84 1.81
CA ASN A 102 -27.99 -0.40 3.03
C ASN A 102 -29.24 -1.24 3.37
N LYS A 103 -29.77 -2.02 2.42
CA LYS A 103 -30.95 -2.87 2.61
C LYS A 103 -30.64 -4.35 2.33
N LYS A 104 -31.42 -5.22 2.97
CA LYS A 104 -31.42 -6.66 2.70
C LYS A 104 -31.79 -6.91 1.23
N GLY A 105 -30.83 -7.38 0.44
CA GLY A 105 -31.01 -7.64 -1.00
C GLY A 105 -30.37 -6.61 -1.94
N ASP A 106 -29.74 -5.56 -1.42
CA ASP A 106 -28.85 -4.72 -2.23
C ASP A 106 -27.52 -5.47 -2.49
N PRO A 107 -26.87 -5.27 -3.66
CA PRO A 107 -25.60 -5.91 -4.00
C PRO A 107 -24.46 -5.52 -3.05
#